data_AF-A0A2T0FIC7-F1
#
_entry.id   AF-A0A2T0FIC7-F1
#
_cell.length_a   1.000
_cell.length_b   1.000
_cell.length_c   1.000
_cell.angle_alpha   90.00
_cell.angle_beta   90.00
_cell.angle_gamma   90.00
#
_symmetry.space_group_name_H-M   'P 1'
#
loop_
_entity.id
_entity.type
_entity.pdbx_description
1 polymer ?
#
loop_
_entity_poly.entity_id
_entity_poly.type
_entity_poly.pdbx_seq_one_letter_code
_entity_poly.pdbx_strand_id
1 'polypeptide(L)'
;MGKTRGKSDSKRSKNGMRSVEPEIYKDNRAENFLSFKKKTYDSVGKSNKTRNRAIDKGKIQIKPKKRTYTEKELKIPKLNTALNPVGVKVKGKKGKKFADESKILQIIAEVNEETSAVNASKLEKARQLEEIREAKRKEIEERERQQQEKLEKKKKELKTKPKKGSQVVESESESPKRKRKVAFA
;
A
#
# COMPACT_ATOMS: atom_id res chain seq x y z
N MET A 1 48.41 -4.17 -42.18
CA MET A 1 47.00 -4.23 -41.73
C MET A 1 46.95 -3.89 -40.24
N GLY A 2 46.31 -2.77 -39.90
CA GLY A 2 46.36 -2.16 -38.57
C GLY A 2 45.38 -2.77 -37.57
N LYS A 3 45.80 -2.84 -36.30
CA LYS A 3 44.93 -3.14 -35.15
C LYS A 3 44.63 -1.82 -34.43
N THR A 4 43.38 -1.36 -34.48
CA THR A 4 42.91 -0.20 -33.74
C THR A 4 42.74 -0.57 -32.27
N ARG A 5 43.53 0.06 -31.39
CA ARG A 5 43.33 0.00 -29.93
C ARG A 5 42.28 1.05 -29.56
N GLY A 6 41.10 0.61 -29.14
CA GLY A 6 40.06 1.49 -28.60
C GLY A 6 40.57 2.22 -27.36
N LYS A 7 40.49 3.55 -27.39
CA LYS A 7 40.74 4.41 -26.22
C LYS A 7 39.54 4.28 -25.27
N SER A 8 39.77 3.73 -24.08
CA SER A 8 38.81 3.80 -22.97
C SER A 8 39.08 5.07 -22.16
N ASP A 9 38.24 6.08 -22.33
CA ASP A 9 38.24 7.27 -21.48
C ASP A 9 37.66 6.94 -20.10
N SER A 10 38.50 6.52 -19.15
CA SER A 10 38.10 6.46 -17.74
C SER A 10 38.46 7.77 -17.05
N LYS A 11 37.57 8.76 -17.08
CA LYS A 11 37.63 9.91 -16.17
C LYS A 11 37.23 9.43 -14.76
N ARG A 12 38.21 8.96 -13.99
CA ARG A 12 38.07 8.73 -12.54
C ARG A 12 38.02 10.07 -11.82
N SER A 13 36.84 10.56 -11.47
CA SER A 13 36.70 11.60 -10.45
C SER A 13 37.10 11.00 -9.10
N LYS A 14 38.13 11.55 -8.45
CA LYS A 14 38.73 10.95 -7.26
C LYS A 14 37.95 11.20 -5.96
N ASN A 15 37.02 12.14 -5.92
CA ASN A 15 36.32 12.48 -4.67
C ASN A 15 34.81 12.63 -4.91
N GLY A 16 34.09 11.52 -5.07
CA GLY A 16 32.63 11.47 -4.95
C GLY A 16 32.28 10.89 -3.58
N MET A 17 31.42 11.57 -2.82
CA MET A 17 30.85 11.01 -1.58
C MET A 17 30.26 9.63 -1.89
N ARG A 18 30.69 8.59 -1.18
CA ARG A 18 30.07 7.26 -1.27
C ARG A 18 28.66 7.36 -0.69
N SER A 19 27.64 7.43 -1.54
CA SER A 19 26.26 7.25 -1.08
C SER A 19 26.08 5.78 -0.73
N VAL A 20 25.79 5.51 0.54
CA VAL A 20 25.42 4.18 1.03
C VAL A 20 23.93 4.02 0.76
N GLU A 21 23.59 3.81 -0.50
CA GLU A 21 22.25 3.37 -0.89
C GLU A 21 22.27 1.85 -1.04
N PRO A 22 21.27 1.13 -0.50
CA PRO A 22 21.24 -0.31 -0.61
C PRO A 22 21.15 -0.73 -2.09
N GLU A 23 22.01 -1.66 -2.50
CA GLU A 23 22.16 -2.15 -3.89
C GLU A 23 20.85 -2.72 -4.48
N ILE A 24 19.88 -3.02 -3.60
CA ILE A 24 18.52 -3.48 -3.93
C ILE A 24 17.80 -2.54 -4.91
N TYR A 25 18.05 -1.23 -4.86
CA TYR A 25 17.38 -0.26 -5.74
C TYR A 25 18.14 0.03 -7.05
N LYS A 26 19.36 -0.47 -7.23
CA LYS A 26 20.21 -0.17 -8.40
C LYS A 26 20.29 -1.34 -9.38
N ASP A 27 19.93 -2.54 -8.93
CA ASP A 27 20.04 -3.74 -9.74
C ASP A 27 18.72 -4.01 -10.50
N ASN A 28 18.68 -3.68 -11.79
CA ASN A 28 17.49 -3.89 -12.64
C ASN A 28 17.07 -5.37 -12.72
N ARG A 29 17.97 -6.31 -12.37
CA ARG A 29 17.66 -7.74 -12.28
C ARG A 29 16.88 -8.09 -11.01
N ALA A 30 17.01 -7.31 -9.93
CA ALA A 30 16.31 -7.52 -8.66
C ALA A 30 14.85 -7.02 -8.69
N GLU A 31 14.51 -6.08 -9.59
CA GLU A 31 13.12 -5.63 -9.78
C GLU A 31 12.16 -6.76 -10.18
N ASN A 32 12.67 -7.83 -10.81
CA ASN A 32 11.83 -8.87 -11.38
C ASN A 32 11.52 -10.04 -10.43
N PHE A 33 12.06 -10.03 -9.20
CA PHE A 33 11.78 -11.04 -8.17
C PHE A 33 10.81 -10.59 -7.08
N LEU A 34 10.45 -9.29 -7.05
CA LEU A 34 9.46 -8.72 -6.12
C LEU A 34 8.14 -8.30 -6.79
N SER A 35 7.93 -8.67 -8.05
CA SER A 35 6.81 -8.17 -8.85
C SER A 35 5.55 -9.04 -8.79
N PHE A 36 5.02 -9.29 -7.58
CA PHE A 36 3.56 -9.39 -7.43
C PHE A 36 2.95 -7.98 -7.49
N LYS A 37 3.14 -7.27 -8.61
CA LYS A 37 2.44 -6.00 -8.89
C LYS A 37 0.98 -6.33 -9.20
N LYS A 38 0.12 -6.33 -8.18
CA LYS A 38 -1.34 -6.31 -8.39
C LYS A 38 -1.67 -5.04 -9.17
N LYS A 39 -2.07 -5.18 -10.44
CA LYS A 39 -2.69 -4.10 -11.22
C LYS A 39 -4.15 -3.95 -10.82
N THR A 40 -4.35 -3.46 -9.61
CA THR A 40 -5.60 -2.91 -9.05
C THR A 40 -5.01 -2.07 -7.91
N TYR A 41 -5.09 -0.74 -7.82
CA TYR A 41 -6.26 0.09 -7.52
C TYR A 41 -6.05 1.59 -7.91
N ASP A 42 -5.06 1.95 -8.73
CA ASP A 42 -4.71 3.36 -9.02
C ASP A 42 -5.43 3.99 -10.23
N SER A 43 -6.70 3.64 -10.45
CA SER A 43 -7.56 4.36 -11.40
C SER A 43 -8.83 4.91 -10.76
N VAL A 44 -8.77 5.29 -9.49
CA VAL A 44 -9.80 6.09 -8.81
C VAL A 44 -9.32 7.53 -8.72
N GLY A 45 -9.19 8.19 -9.87
CA GLY A 45 -8.55 9.50 -9.92
C GLY A 45 -8.82 10.32 -11.17
N LYS A 46 -9.94 10.08 -11.87
CA LYS A 46 -10.49 11.00 -12.86
C LYS A 46 -12.01 10.96 -12.77
N SER A 47 -12.54 11.65 -11.77
CA SER A 47 -13.96 11.99 -11.75
C SER A 47 -14.24 12.82 -13.00
N ASN A 48 -15.00 12.23 -13.91
CA ASN A 48 -15.61 12.97 -14.99
C ASN A 48 -16.41 14.11 -14.35
N LYS A 49 -16.01 15.34 -14.68
CA LYS A 49 -16.70 16.58 -14.34
C LYS A 49 -18.13 16.50 -14.87
N THR A 50 -19.04 15.95 -14.07
CA THR A 50 -20.47 16.06 -14.31
C THR A 50 -20.81 17.52 -14.08
N ARG A 51 -21.01 18.23 -15.18
CA ARG A 51 -21.58 19.58 -15.15
C ARG A 51 -22.93 19.44 -14.46
N ASN A 52 -23.05 20.01 -13.27
CA ASN A 52 -24.31 20.22 -12.59
C ASN A 52 -25.23 21.02 -13.50
N ARG A 53 -26.02 20.34 -14.33
CA ARG A 53 -27.25 20.92 -14.85
C ARG A 53 -28.25 20.76 -13.73
N ALA A 54 -28.55 21.88 -13.06
CA ALA A 54 -29.68 21.98 -12.18
C ALA A 54 -30.90 21.39 -12.91
N ILE A 55 -31.42 20.28 -12.38
CA ILE A 55 -32.68 19.73 -12.81
C ILE A 55 -33.71 20.64 -12.19
N ASP A 56 -34.12 21.64 -12.97
CA ASP A 56 -35.28 22.47 -12.66
C ASP A 56 -36.47 21.52 -12.49
N LYS A 57 -36.95 21.41 -11.25
CA LYS A 57 -38.15 20.64 -10.90
C LYS A 57 -39.36 21.46 -11.33
N GLY A 58 -39.55 21.57 -12.64
CA GLY A 58 -40.58 22.40 -13.24
C GLY A 58 -40.72 22.07 -14.72
N LYS A 59 -41.71 21.22 -15.03
CA LYS A 59 -42.15 20.87 -16.39
C LYS A 59 -41.18 19.93 -17.14
N ILE A 60 -41.31 18.63 -16.86
CA ILE A 60 -40.97 17.59 -17.84
C ILE A 60 -41.88 17.85 -19.05
N GLN A 61 -41.37 18.55 -20.06
CA GLN A 61 -42.04 18.66 -21.34
C GLN A 61 -42.02 17.27 -21.97
N ILE A 62 -43.11 16.52 -21.77
CA ILE A 62 -43.34 15.24 -22.43
C ILE A 62 -43.49 15.57 -23.92
N LYS A 63 -42.40 15.45 -24.67
CA LYS A 63 -42.43 15.59 -26.12
C LYS A 63 -43.43 14.55 -26.66
N PRO A 64 -44.38 14.93 -27.53
CA PRO A 64 -45.32 13.97 -28.08
C PRO A 64 -44.53 12.90 -28.83
N LYS A 65 -44.88 11.63 -28.59
CA LYS A 65 -44.26 10.50 -29.28
C LYS A 65 -44.50 10.68 -30.78
N LYS A 66 -43.42 10.68 -31.58
CA LYS A 66 -43.52 10.71 -33.04
C LYS A 66 -44.30 9.48 -33.50
N ARG A 67 -45.19 9.66 -34.48
CA ARG A 67 -45.95 8.56 -35.09
C ARG A 67 -44.96 7.57 -35.71
N THR A 68 -45.01 6.32 -35.24
CA THR A 68 -44.27 5.20 -35.82
C THR A 68 -45.17 4.54 -36.84
N TYR A 69 -44.83 4.68 -38.13
CA TYR A 69 -45.58 4.03 -39.18
C TYR A 69 -45.33 2.52 -39.17
N THR A 70 -46.39 1.75 -39.34
CA THR A 70 -46.26 0.30 -39.48
C THR A 70 -45.78 -0.06 -40.89
N GLU A 71 -45.14 -1.22 -41.06
CA GLU A 71 -44.60 -1.66 -42.37
C GLU A 71 -45.64 -1.63 -43.50
N LYS A 72 -46.92 -1.80 -43.14
CA LYS A 72 -48.07 -1.73 -44.04
C LYS A 72 -48.32 -0.31 -44.56
N GLU A 73 -48.15 0.69 -43.71
CA GLU A 73 -48.38 2.11 -44.03
C GLU A 73 -47.27 2.67 -44.92
N LEU A 74 -46.05 2.14 -44.78
CA LEU A 74 -44.90 2.51 -45.60
C LEU A 74 -44.87 1.81 -46.96
N LYS A 75 -45.90 1.02 -47.30
CA LYS A 75 -46.01 0.24 -48.54
C LYS A 75 -44.74 -0.55 -48.88
N ILE A 76 -44.04 -1.04 -47.86
CA ILE A 76 -42.82 -1.82 -48.05
C ILE A 76 -43.25 -3.21 -48.56
N PRO A 77 -42.72 -3.69 -49.71
CA PRO A 77 -43.06 -5.01 -50.21
C PRO A 77 -42.61 -6.07 -49.18
N LYS A 78 -43.54 -6.95 -48.78
CA LYS A 78 -43.23 -8.06 -47.88
C LYS A 78 -42.38 -9.08 -48.63
N LEU A 79 -41.15 -9.28 -48.18
CA LEU A 79 -40.27 -10.32 -48.72
C LEU A 79 -40.82 -11.73 -48.40
N ASN A 80 -40.40 -12.71 -49.20
CA ASN A 80 -40.80 -14.11 -49.03
C ASN A 80 -40.43 -14.63 -47.63
N THR A 81 -41.45 -14.90 -46.81
CA THR A 81 -41.36 -15.33 -45.40
C THR A 81 -40.88 -16.77 -45.21
N ALA A 82 -40.33 -17.42 -46.24
CA ALA A 82 -39.90 -18.82 -46.21
C ALA A 82 -38.79 -19.12 -45.17
N LEU A 83 -38.15 -18.08 -44.62
CA LEU A 83 -37.07 -18.17 -43.62
C LEU A 83 -37.51 -17.85 -42.18
N ASN A 84 -38.80 -17.64 -41.90
CA ASN A 84 -39.29 -17.49 -40.53
C ASN A 84 -39.84 -18.82 -40.03
N PRO A 85 -39.06 -19.65 -39.28
CA PRO A 85 -39.59 -20.90 -38.75
C PRO A 85 -40.71 -20.61 -37.74
N VAL A 86 -41.91 -21.06 -38.08
CA VAL A 86 -43.08 -21.03 -37.20
C VAL A 86 -42.82 -21.97 -36.03
N GLY A 87 -42.55 -21.39 -34.85
CA GLY A 87 -42.81 -22.03 -33.56
C GLY A 87 -41.80 -23.08 -33.08
N VAL A 88 -40.59 -22.65 -32.70
CA VAL A 88 -39.79 -23.41 -31.74
C VAL A 88 -40.35 -23.16 -30.34
N LYS A 89 -41.31 -23.99 -29.89
CA LYS A 89 -41.72 -24.04 -28.48
C LYS A 89 -40.56 -24.63 -27.69
N VAL A 90 -39.78 -23.78 -27.03
CA VAL A 90 -38.70 -24.21 -26.14
C VAL A 90 -39.34 -24.85 -24.90
N LYS A 91 -39.62 -26.15 -24.96
CA LYS A 91 -39.97 -26.95 -23.78
C LYS A 91 -38.71 -26.99 -22.90
N GLY A 92 -38.65 -26.14 -21.88
CA GLY A 92 -37.60 -26.17 -20.87
C GLY A 92 -37.49 -27.57 -20.30
N LYS A 93 -36.31 -28.18 -20.38
CA LYS A 93 -36.05 -29.47 -19.75
C LYS A 93 -36.26 -29.30 -18.25
N LYS A 94 -37.13 -30.12 -17.64
CA LYS A 94 -37.18 -30.29 -16.17
C LYS A 94 -35.85 -30.90 -15.74
N GLY A 95 -34.85 -30.04 -15.52
CA GLY A 95 -33.55 -30.46 -15.01
C GLY A 95 -33.71 -31.09 -13.62
N LYS A 96 -32.84 -32.04 -13.29
CA LYS A 96 -32.73 -32.58 -11.93
C LYS A 96 -32.39 -31.42 -11.01
N LYS A 97 -33.22 -31.13 -9.99
CA LYS A 97 -32.87 -30.20 -8.92
C LYS A 97 -31.81 -30.88 -8.06
N PHE A 98 -30.59 -30.36 -8.07
CA PHE A 98 -29.44 -30.98 -7.39
C PHE A 98 -29.49 -30.83 -5.86
N ALA A 99 -30.24 -29.85 -5.34
CA ALA A 99 -30.53 -29.66 -3.92
C ALA A 99 -31.77 -28.78 -3.73
N ASP A 100 -32.45 -28.94 -2.59
CA ASP A 100 -33.54 -28.04 -2.17
C ASP A 100 -32.96 -26.65 -1.87
N GLU A 101 -33.70 -25.57 -2.20
CA GLU A 101 -33.26 -24.19 -1.95
C GLU A 101 -32.93 -23.94 -0.47
N SER A 102 -33.66 -24.57 0.44
CA SER A 102 -33.41 -24.54 1.89
C SER A 102 -32.07 -25.16 2.28
N LYS A 103 -31.67 -26.27 1.65
CA LYS A 103 -30.39 -26.94 1.92
C LYS A 103 -29.22 -26.13 1.38
N ILE A 104 -29.39 -25.45 0.24
CA ILE A 104 -28.37 -24.54 -0.30
C ILE A 104 -28.12 -23.38 0.67
N LEU A 105 -29.18 -22.79 1.23
CA LEU A 105 -29.05 -21.71 2.21
C LEU A 105 -28.34 -22.17 3.49
N GLN A 106 -28.66 -23.36 3.98
CA GLN A 106 -28.00 -23.94 5.15
C GLN A 106 -26.50 -24.18 4.92
N ILE A 107 -26.13 -24.76 3.77
CA ILE A 107 -24.72 -24.98 3.41
C ILE A 107 -23.95 -23.65 3.33
N ILE A 108 -24.57 -22.60 2.78
CA ILE A 108 -23.95 -21.26 2.72
C ILE A 108 -23.75 -20.70 4.14
N ALA A 109 -24.70 -20.91 5.05
CA ALA A 109 -24.57 -20.48 6.44
C ALA A 109 -23.43 -21.21 7.15
N GLU A 110 -23.39 -22.55 7.07
CA GLU A 110 -22.33 -23.38 7.67
C GLU A 110 -20.92 -22.98 7.16
N VAL A 111 -20.76 -22.79 5.84
CA VAL A 111 -19.48 -22.36 5.26
C VAL A 111 -19.09 -20.95 5.70
N ASN A 112 -20.06 -20.04 5.83
CA ASN A 112 -19.80 -18.69 6.34
C ASN A 112 -19.38 -18.72 7.81
N GLU A 113 -19.98 -19.58 8.63
CA GLU A 113 -19.62 -19.76 10.04
C GLU A 113 -18.18 -20.28 10.17
N GLU A 114 -17.82 -21.36 9.45
CA GLU A 114 -16.46 -21.92 9.46
C GLU A 114 -15.41 -20.89 9.01
N THR A 115 -15.68 -20.19 7.90
CA THR A 115 -14.75 -19.18 7.38
C THR A 115 -14.67 -17.95 8.28
N SER A 116 -15.76 -17.57 8.96
CA SER A 116 -15.79 -16.44 9.89
C SER A 116 -14.90 -16.69 11.12
N ALA A 117 -14.90 -17.92 11.66
CA ALA A 117 -14.03 -18.29 12.78
C ALA A 117 -12.54 -18.19 12.41
N VAL A 118 -12.18 -18.69 11.22
CA VAL A 118 -10.80 -18.59 10.69
C VAL A 118 -10.42 -17.13 10.43
N ASN A 119 -11.34 -16.33 9.88
CA ASN A 119 -11.10 -14.91 9.60
C ASN A 119 -10.96 -14.09 10.89
N ALA A 120 -11.74 -14.39 11.92
CA ALA A 120 -11.59 -13.79 13.25
C ALA A 120 -10.18 -14.07 13.82
N SER A 121 -9.71 -15.32 13.76
CA SER A 121 -8.35 -15.69 14.20
C SER A 121 -7.26 -14.96 13.42
N LYS A 122 -7.44 -14.74 12.11
CA LYS A 122 -6.48 -13.98 11.29
C LYS A 122 -6.43 -12.50 11.67
N LEU A 123 -7.59 -11.88 11.93
CA LEU A 123 -7.66 -10.48 12.35
C LEU A 123 -7.03 -10.28 13.74
N GLU A 124 -7.28 -11.20 14.67
CA GLU A 124 -6.67 -11.17 16.00
C GLU A 124 -5.15 -11.34 15.93
N LYS A 125 -4.67 -12.32 15.15
CA LYS A 125 -3.23 -12.51 14.93
C LYS A 125 -2.59 -11.29 14.25
N ALA A 126 -3.29 -10.63 13.34
CA ALA A 126 -2.80 -9.40 12.72
C ALA A 126 -2.66 -8.26 13.73
N ARG A 127 -3.64 -8.09 14.64
CA ARG A 127 -3.57 -7.11 15.74
C ARG A 127 -2.41 -7.40 16.69
N GLN A 128 -2.23 -8.64 17.12
CA GLN A 128 -1.08 -9.04 17.96
C GLN A 128 0.27 -8.72 17.29
N LEU A 129 0.39 -8.97 15.99
CA LEU A 129 1.61 -8.65 15.25
C LEU A 129 1.81 -7.14 15.09
N GLU A 130 0.74 -6.36 14.97
CA GLU A 130 0.78 -4.89 14.94
C GLU A 130 1.22 -4.32 16.29
N GLU A 131 0.64 -4.80 17.39
CA GLU A 131 1.04 -4.44 18.76
C GLU A 131 2.53 -4.74 19.01
N ILE A 132 3.02 -5.92 18.60
CA ILE A 132 4.45 -6.26 18.71
C ILE A 132 5.33 -5.31 17.88
N ARG A 133 4.88 -4.93 16.68
CA ARG A 133 5.63 -3.98 15.84
C ARG A 133 5.68 -2.60 16.46
N GLU A 134 4.57 -2.11 17.02
CA GLU A 134 4.51 -0.83 17.71
C GLU A 134 5.38 -0.82 18.96
N ALA A 135 5.34 -1.88 19.77
CA ALA A 135 6.21 -2.03 20.93
C ALA A 135 7.70 -1.99 20.54
N LYS A 136 8.09 -2.72 19.50
CA LYS A 136 9.47 -2.69 18.98
C LYS A 136 9.88 -1.32 18.45
N ARG A 137 8.98 -0.60 17.76
CA ARG A 137 9.25 0.76 17.29
C ARG A 137 9.52 1.72 18.44
N LYS A 138 8.69 1.66 19.50
CA LYS A 138 8.87 2.47 20.71
C LYS A 138 10.19 2.16 21.42
N GLU A 139 10.53 0.88 21.58
CA GLU A 139 11.80 0.46 22.20
C GLU A 139 13.02 0.98 21.42
N ILE A 140 12.97 0.91 20.08
CA ILE A 140 14.04 1.43 19.22
C ILE A 140 14.15 2.96 19.35
N GLU A 141 13.03 3.67 19.32
CA GLU A 141 13.00 5.13 19.48
C GLU A 141 13.57 5.57 20.83
N GLU A 142 13.20 4.89 21.91
CA GLU A 142 13.75 5.14 23.25
C GLU A 142 15.26 4.87 23.29
N ARG A 143 15.72 3.78 22.68
CA ARG A 143 17.14 3.42 22.62
C ARG A 143 17.95 4.41 21.79
N GLU A 144 17.38 4.91 20.69
CA GLU A 144 18.00 5.95 19.85
C GLU A 144 18.08 7.27 20.61
N ARG A 145 17.00 7.67 21.30
CA ARG A 145 16.98 8.87 22.15
C ARG A 145 18.03 8.80 23.25
N GLN A 146 18.14 7.68 23.96
CA GLN A 146 19.16 7.48 24.99
C GLN A 146 20.58 7.58 24.41
N GLN A 147 20.82 7.05 23.21
CA GLN A 147 22.11 7.16 22.54
C GLN A 147 22.41 8.60 22.14
N GLN A 148 21.44 9.32 21.57
CA GLN A 148 21.57 10.73 21.22
C GLN A 148 21.87 11.58 22.45
N GLU A 149 21.13 11.41 23.55
CA GLU A 149 21.37 12.12 24.81
C GLU A 149 22.77 11.86 25.36
N LYS A 150 23.27 10.62 25.31
CA LYS A 150 24.64 10.28 25.71
C LYS A 150 25.67 10.98 24.82
N LEU A 151 25.45 11.02 23.51
CA LEU A 151 26.35 11.69 22.57
C LEU A 151 26.33 13.22 22.78
N GLU A 152 25.17 13.81 23.01
CA GLU A 152 25.05 15.25 23.28
C GLU A 152 25.72 15.65 24.60
N LYS A 153 25.53 14.86 25.67
CA LYS A 153 26.23 15.07 26.95
C LYS A 153 27.73 15.03 26.76
N LYS A 154 28.27 14.00 26.09
CA LYS A 154 29.71 13.92 25.77
C LYS A 154 30.19 15.08 24.91
N LYS A 155 29.43 15.50 23.89
CA LYS A 155 29.76 16.67 23.07
C LYS A 155 29.81 17.96 23.90
N LYS A 156 28.86 18.15 24.84
CA LYS A 156 28.86 19.29 25.76
C LYS A 156 30.07 19.24 26.68
N GLU A 157 30.38 18.10 27.29
CA GLU A 157 31.56 17.90 28.13
C GLU A 157 32.87 18.19 27.38
N LEU A 158 32.98 17.79 26.11
CA LEU A 158 34.17 18.08 25.30
C LEU A 158 34.27 19.56 24.92
N LYS A 159 33.14 20.25 24.71
CA LYS A 159 33.10 21.69 24.45
C LYS A 159 33.43 22.52 25.69
N THR A 160 32.99 22.09 26.87
CA THR A 160 33.22 22.80 28.13
C THR A 160 34.59 22.51 28.73
N LYS A 161 35.22 21.38 28.41
CA LYS A 161 36.61 21.10 28.82
C LYS A 161 37.55 22.10 28.13
N PRO A 162 38.20 23.03 28.87
CA PRO A 162 39.19 23.91 28.29
C PRO A 162 40.35 23.07 27.75
N LYS A 163 40.94 23.50 26.62
CA LYS A 163 42.16 22.88 26.09
C LYS A 163 43.22 22.95 27.19
N LYS A 164 43.61 21.81 27.76
CA LYS A 164 44.79 21.67 28.64
C LYS A 164 45.99 22.17 27.84
N GLY A 165 46.34 23.42 28.04
CA GLY A 165 47.22 24.21 27.18
C GLY A 165 47.07 25.73 27.39
N SER A 166 45.93 26.18 27.93
CA SER A 166 45.80 27.53 28.49
C SER A 166 45.67 27.41 30.00
N GLN A 167 46.73 27.75 30.74
CA GLN A 167 46.61 28.05 32.16
C GLN A 167 45.66 29.25 32.34
N VAL A 168 44.91 29.25 33.46
CA VAL A 168 44.56 30.39 34.33
C VAL A 168 43.18 30.16 35.00
N VAL A 169 43.27 29.81 36.29
CA VAL A 169 42.49 30.25 37.47
C VAL A 169 41.03 29.77 37.68
N GLU A 170 40.92 28.94 38.73
CA GLU A 170 39.89 28.80 39.78
C GLU A 170 38.39 28.84 39.43
N SER A 171 37.71 27.74 39.77
CA SER A 171 36.43 27.81 40.49
C SER A 171 36.16 26.47 41.19
N GLU A 172 35.99 26.56 42.50
CA GLU A 172 35.75 25.48 43.47
C GLU A 172 34.46 24.70 43.20
N SER A 173 34.49 23.40 43.48
CA SER A 173 33.28 22.66 43.89
C SER A 173 33.70 21.50 44.80
N GLU A 174 33.61 21.75 46.10
CA GLU A 174 33.79 20.78 47.18
C GLU A 174 32.81 19.61 47.08
N SER A 175 33.31 18.39 47.27
CA SER A 175 32.54 17.31 47.92
C SER A 175 33.49 16.34 48.63
N PRO A 176 33.23 15.99 49.92
CA PRO A 176 34.23 15.34 50.77
C PRO A 176 34.31 13.83 50.50
N LYS A 177 35.52 13.34 50.19
CA LYS A 177 35.83 11.90 50.12
C LYS A 177 35.92 11.32 51.53
N ARG A 178 35.00 10.42 51.89
CA ARG A 178 35.03 9.64 53.14
C ARG A 178 36.28 8.75 53.19
N LYS A 179 37.18 8.99 54.15
CA LYS A 179 38.31 8.10 54.47
C LYS A 179 37.79 6.87 55.22
N ARG A 180 37.95 5.67 54.65
CA ARG A 180 37.71 4.40 55.37
C ARG A 180 38.86 4.17 56.34
N LYS A 181 38.60 4.17 57.64
CA LYS A 181 39.55 3.66 58.64
C LYS A 181 39.52 2.14 58.57
N VAL A 182 40.66 1.51 58.30
CA VAL A 182 40.84 0.06 58.46
C VAL A 182 41.40 -0.13 59.87
N ALA A 183 40.66 -0.83 60.73
CA ALA A 183 41.17 -1.25 62.02
C ALA A 183 41.98 -2.54 61.83
N PHE A 184 43.23 -2.53 62.29
CA PHE A 184 44.00 -3.75 62.51
C PHE A 184 43.65 -4.22 63.93
N ALA A 185 43.19 -5.47 64.04
CA ALA A 185 43.02 -6.22 65.27
C ALA A 185 43.74 -7.56 65.09
#